data_AF-A0A0V0XMJ1-F1
#
_entry.id   AF-A0A0V0XMJ1-F1
#
_cell.length_a   1.000
_cell.length_b   1.000
_cell.length_c   1.000
_cell.angle_alpha   90.00
_cell.angle_beta   90.00
_cell.angle_gamma   90.00
#
_symmetry.space_group_name_H-M   'P 1'
#
loop_
_entity.id
_entity.type
_entity.pdbx_description
1 polymer ?
#
loop_
_entity_poly.entity_id
_entity_poly.type
_entity_poly.pdbx_seq_one_letter_code
_entity_poly.pdbx_strand_id
1 'polypeptide(L)' 'MEQMLPKEQEAGRKYRPTLSAILEQFSDVLATSDEDLGRTSVIRHAIHTGDAKPVRCSPRRIAYHQRAQ' A
#
# COMPACT_ATOMS: atom_id res chain seq x y z
N MET A 1 -37.42 -19.26 -20.79
CA MET A 1 -36.88 -17.95 -21.17
C MET A 1 -35.84 -17.59 -20.11
N GLU A 2 -34.63 -18.12 -20.27
CA GLU A 2 -33.51 -17.84 -19.36
C GLU A 2 -32.94 -16.48 -19.78
N GLN A 3 -33.12 -15.46 -18.95
CA GLN A 3 -32.58 -14.13 -19.20
C GLN A 3 -31.06 -14.20 -19.00
N MET A 4 -30.30 -14.19 -20.10
CA MET A 4 -28.85 -14.03 -20.05
C MET A 4 -28.53 -12.70 -19.35
N LEU A 5 -27.76 -12.76 -18.25
CA LEU A 5 -27.18 -11.56 -17.65
C LEU A 5 -26.45 -10.75 -18.74
N PRO A 6 -26.54 -9.41 -18.75
CA PRO A 6 -25.75 -8.59 -19.64
C PRO A 6 -24.27 -8.97 -19.48
N LYS A 7 -23.58 -9.23 -20.60
CA LYS A 7 -22.14 -9.52 -20.56
C LYS A 7 -21.45 -8.37 -19.82
N GLU A 8 -20.75 -8.67 -18.74
CA GLU A 8 -20.15 -7.69 -17.81
C GLU A 8 -19.36 -6.56 -18.50
N GLN A 9 -18.87 -6.83 -19.71
CA GLN A 9 -18.18 -5.90 -20.59
C GLN A 9 -18.98 -4.65 -20.99
N GLU A 10 -20.30 -4.70 -21.07
CA GLU A 10 -21.11 -3.56 -21.57
C GLU A 10 -21.34 -2.51 -20.47
N ALA A 11 -21.58 -2.96 -19.23
CA ALA A 11 -21.67 -2.09 -18.07
C ALA A 11 -20.32 -1.41 -17.78
N GLY A 12 -19.21 -2.13 -17.92
CA GLY A 12 -17.86 -1.58 -17.71
C GLY A 12 -17.49 -0.44 -18.67
N ARG A 13 -17.95 -0.48 -19.93
CA ARG A 13 -17.66 0.60 -20.90
C ARG A 13 -18.31 1.93 -20.54
N LYS A 14 -19.52 1.90 -19.96
CA LYS A 14 -20.27 3.10 -19.60
C LYS A 14 -19.58 3.92 -18.50
N TYR A 15 -19.02 3.24 -17.50
CA TYR A 15 -18.43 3.91 -16.33
C TYR A 15 -16.91 4.10 -16.43
N ARG A 16 -16.28 3.55 -17.47
CA ARG A 16 -14.84 3.65 -17.71
C ARG A 16 -14.29 5.09 -17.68
N PRO A 17 -14.92 6.07 -18.34
CA PRO A 17 -14.45 7.45 -18.29
C PRO A 17 -14.51 8.03 -16.88
N THR A 18 -15.62 7.78 -16.16
CA THR A 18 -15.82 8.24 -14.78
C THR A 18 -14.80 7.61 -13.83
N LEU A 19 -14.56 6.30 -13.96
CA LEU A 19 -13.57 5.59 -13.18
C LEU A 19 -12.16 6.15 -13.42
N SER A 20 -11.80 6.40 -14.68
CA SER A 20 -10.50 6.99 -15.02
C SER A 20 -10.31 8.35 -14.36
N ALA A 21 -11.33 9.21 -14.42
CA ALA A 21 -11.28 10.54 -13.80
C ALA A 21 -11.10 10.47 -12.27
N ILE A 22 -11.78 9.53 -11.60
CA ILE A 22 -11.66 9.34 -10.15
C ILE A 22 -10.25 8.83 -9.79
N LEU A 23 -9.75 7.82 -10.51
CA LEU A 23 -8.43 7.27 -10.24
C LEU A 23 -7.32 8.30 -10.46
N GLU A 24 -7.45 9.15 -11.49
CA GLU A 24 -6.52 10.23 -11.76
C GLU A 24 -6.59 11.31 -10.65
N GLN A 25 -7.80 11.68 -10.22
CA GLN A 25 -8.03 12.65 -9.15
C GLN A 25 -7.40 12.24 -7.81
N PHE A 26 -7.36 10.94 -7.49
CA PHE A 26 -6.84 10.42 -6.21
C PHE A 26 -5.55 9.61 -6.38
N SER A 27 -4.82 9.84 -7.46
CA SER A 27 -3.58 9.13 -7.79
C SER A 27 -2.45 9.34 -6.76
N ASP A 28 -2.54 10.38 -5.94
CA ASP A 28 -1.62 10.69 -4.85
C ASP A 28 -1.91 9.92 -3.56
N VAL A 29 -3.13 9.40 -3.40
CA VAL A 29 -3.57 8.64 -2.22
C VAL A 29 -3.62 7.13 -2.49
N LEU A 30 -3.87 6.74 -3.74
CA LEU A 30 -4.00 5.34 -4.14
C LEU A 30 -2.65 4.75 -4.55
N ALA A 31 -2.18 3.75 -3.80
CA ALA A 31 -0.99 3.00 -4.16
C ALA A 31 -1.24 2.14 -5.42
N THR A 32 -0.29 2.16 -6.35
CA THR A 32 -0.32 1.36 -7.58
C THR A 32 0.62 0.15 -7.54
N SER A 33 1.57 0.16 -6.61
CA SER A 33 2.50 -0.92 -6.33
C SER A 33 2.73 -1.11 -4.83
N ASP A 34 3.35 -2.23 -4.45
CA ASP A 34 3.74 -2.49 -3.06
C ASP A 34 4.88 -1.55 -2.61
N GLU A 35 5.58 -0.93 -3.56
CA GLU A 35 6.65 0.03 -3.33
C GLU A 35 6.18 1.49 -3.19
N ASP A 36 4.90 1.79 -3.48
CA ASP A 36 4.28 3.11 -3.32
C ASP A 36 4.03 3.45 -1.83
N LEU A 37 5.10 3.43 -1.05
CA LEU A 37 5.10 3.80 0.36
C LEU A 37 5.07 5.32 0.49
N GLY A 38 3.89 5.86 0.80
CA GLY A 38 3.71 7.29 1.07
C GLY A 38 4.41 7.75 2.37
N ARG A 39 4.62 9.05 2.50
CA ARG A 39 5.10 9.70 3.73
C ARG A 39 4.27 10.94 4.02
N THR A 40 3.78 11.04 5.25
CA THR A 40 3.09 12.23 5.73
C THR A 40 3.92 12.94 6.80
N SER A 41 3.85 14.26 6.85
CA SER A 41 4.46 15.09 7.90
C SER A 41 3.45 15.57 8.95
N VAL A 42 2.18 15.16 8.82
CA VAL A 42 1.06 15.57 9.68
C VAL A 42 1.33 15.24 11.14
N ILE A 43 1.92 14.07 11.42
CA ILE A 43 2.28 13.65 12.76
C ILE A 43 3.73 13.18 12.75
N ARG A 44 4.53 13.73 13.67
CA ARG A 44 5.88 13.26 13.97
C ARG A 44 5.86 12.69 15.38
N HIS A 45 6.05 11.38 15.49
CA HIS A 45 6.13 10.71 16.78
C HIS A 45 7.54 10.81 17.35
N ALA A 46 7.63 11.06 18.65
CA ALA A 46 8.86 10.93 19.41
C ALA A 46 8.73 9.71 20.33
N ILE A 47 9.79 8.91 20.41
CA ILE A 47 9.91 7.87 21.42
C ILE A 47 10.68 8.48 22.59
N HIS A 48 9.99 8.74 23.70
CA HIS A 48 10.59 9.35 24.89
C HIS A 48 11.36 8.31 25.68
N THR A 49 12.66 8.19 25.42
CA THR A 49 13.55 7.26 26.15
C THR A 49 14.05 7.80 27.50
N GLY A 50 13.83 9.10 27.78
CA GLY A 50 14.37 9.76 28.97
C GLY A 50 15.89 9.59 29.07
N ASP A 51 16.37 9.22 30.25
CA ASP A 51 17.80 9.02 30.54
C ASP A 51 18.28 7.56 30.28
N ALA A 52 17.43 6.73 29.66
CA ALA A 52 17.79 5.34 29.37
C ALA A 52 18.98 5.27 28.40
N LYS A 53 20.04 4.56 28.81
CA LYS A 53 21.24 4.37 27.98
C LYS A 53 20.94 3.41 26.82
N PRO A 54 21.52 3.61 25.63
CA PRO A 54 21.41 2.65 24.53
C PRO A 54 21.94 1.27 24.93
N VAL A 55 21.24 0.22 24.49
CA VAL A 55 21.61 -1.18 24.75
C VAL A 55 22.03 -1.85 23.43
N ARG A 56 23.21 -2.46 23.41
CA ARG A 56 23.69 -3.22 22.25
C ARG A 56 23.20 -4.67 22.34
N CYS A 57 22.43 -5.09 21.35
CA CYS A 57 22.02 -6.49 21.17
C CYS A 57 22.62 -7.02 19.85
N SER A 58 23.43 -8.07 19.91
CA SER A 58 23.93 -8.72 18.68
C SER A 58 22.78 -9.37 17.91
N PRO A 59 22.74 -9.27 16.56
CA PRO A 59 21.74 -9.97 15.77
C PRO A 59 21.74 -11.47 16.05
N ARG A 60 20.56 -12.09 16.05
CA ARG A 60 20.47 -13.55 16.14
C ARG A 60 20.91 -14.19 14.83
N ARG A 61 21.51 -15.39 14.91
CA ARG A 61 21.89 -16.14 13.72
C ARG A 61 20.65 -16.46 12.88
N ILE A 62 20.68 -16.04 11.62
CA ILE A 62 19.66 -16.37 10.62
C ILE A 62 20.11 -17.63 9.85
N ALA A 63 19.18 -18.56 9.62
CA ALA A 63 19.42 -19.78 8.85
C ALA A 63 19.90 -19.42 7.43
N TYR A 64 20.77 -20.25 6.84
CA TYR A 64 21.43 -19.91 5.57
C TYR A 64 20.44 -19.57 4.45
N HIS A 65 19.35 -20.31 4.34
CA HIS A 65 18.32 -20.13 3.32
C HIS A 65 17.37 -18.94 3.58
N GLN A 66 17.43 -18.31 4.76
CA GLN A 66 16.60 -17.14 5.13
C GLN A 66 17.38 -15.82 5.12
N ARG A 67 18.70 -15.89 4.88
CA ARG A 67 19.49 -14.68 4.69
C ARG A 67 18.98 -14.04 3.40
N ALA A 68 18.49 -12.80 3.47
CA ALA A 68 18.18 -12.02 2.29
C ALA A 68 19.42 -12.00 1.38
N GLN A 69 19.23 -12.23 0.07
CA GLN A 69 20.28 -11.99 -0.92
C GLN A 69 20.60 -10.50 -1.02
#